data_AF-A0A9E7G0S5-F1
#
_entry.id   AF-A0A9E7G0S5-F1
#
_cell.length_a   1.000
_cell.length_b   1.000
_cell.length_c   1.000
_cell.angle_alpha   90.00
_cell.angle_beta   90.00
_cell.angle_gamma   90.00
#
_symmetry.space_group_name_H-M   'P 1'
#
loop_
_entity.id
_entity.type
_entity.pdbx_description
1 polymer ?
#
loop_
_entity_poly.entity_id
_entity_poly.type
_entity_poly.pdbx_seq_one_letter_code
_entity_poly.pdbx_strand_id
1 'polypeptide(L)'
;MVAARIEEWKEGSDCPKAQVIRMLGRAEEIEPQISAVLFEHAIRTTDFSSDSLSCLPDAPWKIPAEEYETRKDLRNTCTFTIDPASAVDLDDALSFERVSQKEFRIGVHIADVSRFVLPDTALDREARIRSTSVYIPQHKLPMLPPELSEQACSLVPGEDRLAFSISWDTDDTGNITGRWIGRSVIRSCCKLSYDDAQDIIDGGFEVDVSGKRDLNCMGSLS
;
A
#
# COMPACT_ATOMS: atom_id res chain seq x y z
N MET A 1 6.67 -27.67 20.23
CA MET A 1 5.55 -26.70 20.29
C MET A 1 4.37 -27.24 19.51
N VAL A 2 3.20 -27.15 20.11
CA VAL A 2 1.92 -27.56 19.51
C VAL A 2 0.87 -26.50 19.81
N ALA A 3 -0.05 -26.29 18.88
CA ALA A 3 -1.25 -25.51 19.11
C ALA A 3 -2.37 -26.45 19.55
N ALA A 4 -3.09 -26.09 20.60
CA ALA A 4 -4.22 -26.84 21.13
C ALA A 4 -5.41 -25.91 21.37
N ARG A 5 -6.63 -26.43 21.16
CA ARG A 5 -7.88 -25.73 21.43
C ARG A 5 -8.50 -26.33 22.69
N ILE A 6 -8.86 -25.49 23.66
CA ILE A 6 -9.63 -25.93 24.82
C ILE A 6 -11.04 -26.27 24.34
N GLU A 7 -11.49 -27.49 24.62
CA GLU A 7 -12.85 -27.95 24.28
C GLU A 7 -13.80 -27.80 25.46
N GLU A 8 -13.34 -28.16 26.66
CA GLU A 8 -14.20 -28.24 27.83
C GLU A 8 -13.38 -28.03 29.10
N TRP A 9 -13.91 -27.25 30.04
CA TRP A 9 -13.42 -27.18 31.40
C TRP A 9 -14.57 -27.41 32.37
N LYS A 10 -14.68 -28.65 32.87
CA LYS A 10 -15.74 -29.03 33.81
C LYS A 10 -15.47 -28.47 35.20
N GLU A 11 -16.54 -28.08 35.89
CA GLU A 11 -16.51 -27.75 37.30
C GLU A 11 -15.95 -28.94 38.11
N GLY A 12 -14.98 -28.67 39.00
CA GLY A 12 -14.26 -29.68 39.77
C GLY A 12 -13.08 -30.35 39.05
N SER A 13 -12.75 -29.97 37.82
CA SER A 13 -11.53 -30.42 37.13
C SER A 13 -10.38 -29.43 37.33
N ASP A 14 -9.23 -29.93 37.77
CA ASP A 14 -8.02 -29.11 37.96
C ASP A 14 -7.42 -28.59 36.64
N CYS A 15 -7.72 -29.25 35.52
CA CYS A 15 -7.25 -28.86 34.19
C CYS A 15 -8.34 -28.98 33.11
N PRO A 16 -8.30 -28.13 32.07
CA PRO A 16 -9.20 -28.24 30.92
C PRO A 16 -8.82 -29.42 30.02
N LYS A 17 -9.81 -29.94 29.30
CA LYS A 17 -9.59 -30.83 28.16
C LYS A 17 -9.30 -30.00 26.92
N ALA A 18 -8.25 -30.35 26.19
CA ALA A 18 -7.86 -29.67 24.97
C ALA A 18 -7.54 -30.69 23.86
N GLN A 19 -7.85 -30.30 22.63
CA GLN A 19 -7.50 -31.04 21.43
C GLN A 19 -6.29 -30.39 20.76
N VAL A 20 -5.27 -31.19 20.44
CA VAL A 20 -4.14 -30.73 19.61
C VAL A 20 -4.62 -30.56 18.18
N ILE A 21 -4.46 -29.36 17.64
CA ILE A 21 -4.94 -28.99 16.29
C ILE A 21 -3.81 -28.83 15.29
N ARG A 22 -2.58 -28.53 15.73
CA ARG A 22 -1.42 -28.34 14.85
C ARG A 22 -0.10 -28.59 15.57
N MET A 23 0.83 -29.25 14.88
CA MET A 23 2.24 -29.32 15.27
C MET A 23 2.97 -28.09 14.73
N LEU A 24 3.65 -27.32 15.59
CA LEU A 24 4.34 -26.09 15.18
C LEU A 24 5.85 -26.30 14.97
N GLY A 25 6.48 -27.24 15.69
CA GLY A 25 7.91 -27.52 15.56
C GLY A 25 8.64 -27.50 16.92
N ARG A 26 9.96 -27.30 16.91
CA ARG A 26 10.78 -27.26 18.15
C ARG A 26 10.79 -25.85 18.76
N ALA A 27 10.93 -25.77 20.09
CA ALA A 27 10.83 -24.49 20.79
C ALA A 27 12.09 -23.63 20.61
N GLU A 28 13.22 -24.23 20.24
CA GLU A 28 14.50 -23.56 20.04
C GLU A 28 14.62 -22.91 18.64
N GLU A 29 13.67 -23.17 17.75
CA GLU A 29 13.66 -22.66 16.37
C GLU A 29 12.80 -21.39 16.27
N ILE A 30 13.21 -20.44 15.42
CA ILE A 30 12.52 -19.14 15.26
C ILE A 30 11.14 -19.31 14.58
N GLU A 31 11.05 -20.10 13.52
CA GLU A 31 9.79 -20.26 12.75
C GLU A 31 8.62 -20.85 13.56
N PRO A 32 8.83 -21.89 14.40
CA PRO A 32 7.80 -22.37 15.31
C PRO A 32 7.35 -21.32 16.34
N GLN A 33 8.25 -20.44 16.80
CA GLN A 33 7.92 -19.36 17.74
C GLN A 33 7.07 -18.28 17.06
N ILE A 34 7.46 -17.84 15.86
CA ILE A 34 6.65 -16.91 15.04
C ILE A 34 5.26 -17.52 14.78
N SER A 35 5.22 -18.78 14.36
CA SER A 35 3.95 -19.48 14.11
C SER A 35 3.06 -19.57 15.35
N ALA A 36 3.65 -19.71 16.54
CA ALA A 36 2.90 -19.73 17.79
C ALA A 36 2.28 -18.36 18.11
N VAL A 37 3.05 -17.27 17.96
CA VAL A 37 2.54 -15.90 18.15
C VAL A 37 1.41 -15.60 17.16
N LEU A 38 1.60 -15.93 15.88
CA LEU A 38 0.57 -15.74 14.86
C LEU A 38 -0.71 -16.53 15.17
N PHE A 39 -0.56 -17.76 15.67
CA PHE A 39 -1.68 -18.60 16.07
C PHE A 39 -2.42 -18.04 17.29
N GLU A 40 -1.69 -17.62 18.32
CA GLU A 40 -2.24 -17.05 19.56
C GLU A 40 -3.06 -15.78 19.28
N HIS A 41 -2.59 -14.94 18.37
CA HIS A 41 -3.29 -13.72 17.94
C HIS A 41 -4.32 -13.95 16.82
N ALA A 42 -4.62 -15.21 16.48
CA ALA A 42 -5.56 -15.59 15.42
C ALA A 42 -5.27 -14.92 14.05
N ILE A 43 -4.00 -14.65 13.76
CA ILE A 43 -3.57 -14.06 12.48
C ILE A 43 -3.61 -15.15 11.40
N ARG A 44 -4.34 -14.87 10.33
CA ARG A 44 -4.42 -15.80 9.20
C ARG A 44 -3.09 -15.87 8.45
N THR A 45 -2.59 -17.09 8.33
CA THR A 45 -1.36 -17.44 7.60
C THR A 45 -1.63 -18.31 6.38
N THR A 46 -2.90 -18.63 6.12
CA THR A 46 -3.31 -19.44 4.96
C THR A 46 -3.21 -18.63 3.68
N ASP A 47 -3.03 -19.33 2.55
CA ASP A 47 -3.11 -18.71 1.23
C ASP A 47 -4.51 -18.13 0.97
N PHE A 48 -4.59 -17.24 -0.01
CA PHE A 48 -5.86 -16.72 -0.52
C PHE A 48 -6.67 -17.83 -1.17
N SER A 49 -7.99 -17.83 -0.94
CA SER A 49 -8.88 -18.84 -1.52
C SER A 49 -9.02 -18.64 -3.04
N SER A 50 -9.31 -19.70 -3.78
CA SER A 50 -9.63 -19.63 -5.22
C SER A 50 -10.73 -18.61 -5.52
N ASP A 51 -11.73 -18.54 -4.66
CA ASP A 51 -12.86 -17.61 -4.81
C ASP A 51 -12.39 -16.15 -4.69
N SER A 52 -11.51 -15.85 -3.73
CA SER A 52 -10.95 -14.50 -3.59
C SER A 52 -10.04 -14.13 -4.76
N LEU A 53 -9.23 -15.07 -5.25
CA LEU A 53 -8.35 -14.86 -6.40
C LEU A 53 -9.13 -14.69 -7.71
N SER A 54 -10.30 -15.35 -7.85
CA SER A 54 -11.18 -15.17 -9.01
C SER A 54 -11.81 -13.78 -9.12
N CYS A 55 -11.72 -12.96 -8.07
CA CYS A 55 -12.18 -11.57 -8.08
C CYS A 55 -11.14 -10.59 -8.64
N LEU A 56 -9.91 -11.05 -8.89
CA LEU A 56 -8.82 -10.20 -9.38
C LEU A 56 -9.05 -9.82 -10.85
N PRO A 57 -8.55 -8.65 -11.28
CA PRO A 57 -8.53 -8.34 -12.70
C PRO A 57 -7.59 -9.28 -13.47
N ASP A 58 -7.84 -9.45 -14.77
CA ASP A 58 -6.92 -10.17 -15.66
C ASP A 58 -5.55 -9.47 -15.71
N ALA A 59 -4.48 -10.28 -15.67
CA ALA A 59 -3.11 -9.82 -15.83
C ALA A 59 -2.63 -10.04 -17.29
N PRO A 60 -1.94 -9.07 -17.92
CA PRO A 60 -1.61 -7.74 -17.39
C PRO A 60 -2.83 -6.81 -17.40
N TRP A 61 -3.09 -6.17 -16.27
CA TRP A 61 -4.18 -5.22 -16.15
C TRP A 61 -3.82 -3.89 -16.82
N LYS A 62 -4.82 -3.27 -17.47
CA LYS A 62 -4.70 -1.93 -18.05
C LYS A 62 -5.93 -1.11 -17.68
N ILE A 63 -5.72 0.19 -17.49
CA ILE A 63 -6.80 1.13 -17.21
C ILE A 63 -7.75 1.17 -18.42
N PRO A 64 -9.06 0.88 -18.24
CA PRO A 64 -10.05 1.04 -19.30
C PRO A 64 -10.17 2.49 -19.79
N ALA A 65 -10.45 2.69 -21.08
CA ALA A 65 -10.57 4.02 -21.69
C ALA A 65 -11.56 4.94 -20.96
N GLU A 66 -12.67 4.37 -20.47
CA GLU A 66 -13.74 5.08 -19.75
C GLU A 66 -13.26 5.72 -18.44
N GLU A 67 -12.25 5.15 -17.77
CA GLU A 67 -11.69 5.73 -16.55
C GLU A 67 -10.95 7.03 -16.84
N TYR A 68 -10.35 7.18 -18.03
CA TYR A 68 -9.67 8.42 -18.42
C TYR A 68 -10.66 9.56 -18.71
N GLU A 69 -11.89 9.25 -19.12
CA GLU A 69 -12.94 10.25 -19.39
C GLU A 69 -13.67 10.70 -18.11
N THR A 70 -13.76 9.81 -17.12
CA THR A 70 -14.56 10.04 -15.90
C THR A 70 -13.74 10.55 -14.71
N ARG A 71 -12.43 10.33 -14.73
CA ARG A 71 -11.51 10.75 -13.66
C ARG A 71 -10.73 11.99 -14.04
N LYS A 72 -10.26 12.72 -13.03
CA LYS A 72 -9.34 13.84 -13.26
C LYS A 72 -8.00 13.31 -13.76
N ASP A 73 -7.57 13.75 -14.93
CA ASP A 73 -6.24 13.43 -15.45
C ASP A 73 -5.17 14.29 -14.77
N LEU A 74 -4.27 13.63 -14.03
CA LEU A 74 -3.14 14.21 -13.31
C LEU A 74 -1.82 13.59 -13.77
N ARG A 75 -1.79 12.90 -14.91
CA ARG A 75 -0.59 12.18 -15.40
C ARG A 75 0.58 13.10 -15.76
N ASN A 76 0.30 14.37 -16.01
CA ASN A 76 1.32 15.39 -16.31
C ASN A 76 1.75 16.18 -15.07
N THR A 77 1.18 15.89 -13.89
CA THR A 77 1.60 16.49 -12.63
C THR A 77 2.86 15.78 -12.13
N CYS A 78 3.82 16.52 -11.58
CA CYS A 78 5.00 15.93 -10.92
C CYS A 78 4.54 15.22 -9.64
N THR A 79 4.29 13.92 -9.76
CA THR A 79 3.82 13.06 -8.68
C THR A 79 4.88 12.00 -8.38
N PHE A 80 5.20 11.76 -7.11
CA PHE A 80 6.22 10.80 -6.68
C PHE A 80 5.81 10.12 -5.37
N THR A 81 6.41 8.97 -5.06
CA THR A 81 6.22 8.27 -3.77
C THR A 81 7.48 8.40 -2.90
N ILE A 82 7.32 8.33 -1.58
CA ILE A 82 8.43 8.31 -0.62
C ILE A 82 8.18 7.17 0.37
N ASP A 83 8.98 6.12 0.27
CA ASP A 83 8.76 4.86 0.98
C ASP A 83 10.08 4.25 1.46
N PRO A 84 10.08 3.26 2.36
CA PRO A 84 11.25 2.43 2.57
C PRO A 84 11.76 1.83 1.24
N ALA A 85 13.08 1.72 1.08
CA ALA A 85 13.68 1.22 -0.17
C ALA A 85 13.14 -0.16 -0.58
N SER A 86 12.80 -1.01 0.39
CA SER A 86 12.24 -2.35 0.20
C SER A 86 10.73 -2.40 -0.09
N ALA A 87 10.01 -1.27 -0.06
CA ALA A 87 8.56 -1.25 -0.27
C ALA A 87 8.19 -1.65 -1.70
N VAL A 88 7.10 -2.41 -1.86
CA VAL A 88 6.59 -2.92 -3.16
C VAL A 88 5.13 -2.54 -3.39
N ASP A 89 4.37 -2.39 -2.32
CA ASP A 89 3.01 -1.87 -2.24
C ASP A 89 3.05 -0.37 -1.91
N LEU A 90 3.17 0.47 -2.94
CA LEU A 90 3.21 1.93 -2.82
C LEU A 90 1.77 2.44 -2.84
N ASP A 91 1.22 2.76 -1.66
CA ASP A 91 -0.20 3.10 -1.49
C ASP A 91 -0.48 4.59 -1.67
N ASP A 92 0.52 5.45 -1.43
CA ASP A 92 0.38 6.90 -1.50
C ASP A 92 1.47 7.57 -2.35
N ALA A 93 1.08 8.68 -2.98
CA ALA A 93 1.96 9.55 -3.72
C ALA A 93 1.66 11.01 -3.41
N LEU A 94 2.69 11.85 -3.53
CA LEU A 94 2.63 13.29 -3.30
C LEU A 94 2.85 14.03 -4.61
N SER A 95 2.22 15.18 -4.75
CA SER A 95 2.58 16.16 -5.79
C SER A 95 2.66 17.56 -5.21
N PHE A 96 3.52 18.37 -5.83
CA PHE A 96 3.65 19.78 -5.53
C PHE A 96 3.80 20.56 -6.84
N GLU A 97 2.98 21.59 -6.98
CA GLU A 97 2.97 22.47 -8.15
C GLU A 97 2.95 23.93 -7.69
N ARG A 98 3.83 24.76 -8.26
CA ARG A 98 3.76 26.20 -8.07
C ARG A 98 2.81 26.80 -9.10
N VAL A 99 1.60 27.16 -8.67
CA VAL A 99 0.55 27.73 -9.54
C VAL A 99 0.88 29.18 -9.91
N SER A 100 1.39 29.95 -8.95
CA SER A 100 1.86 31.33 -9.17
C SER A 100 2.99 31.69 -8.19
N GLN A 101 3.45 32.95 -8.20
CA GLN A 101 4.52 33.36 -7.28
C GLN A 101 4.17 33.15 -5.81
N LYS A 102 2.88 33.25 -5.45
CA LYS A 102 2.36 33.21 -4.09
C LYS A 102 1.32 32.11 -3.88
N GLU A 103 1.20 31.17 -4.83
CA GLU A 103 0.19 30.13 -4.79
C GLU A 103 0.80 28.79 -5.18
N PHE A 104 0.52 27.79 -4.35
CA PHE A 104 1.00 26.43 -4.49
C PHE A 104 -0.18 25.48 -4.47
N ARG A 105 -0.04 24.36 -5.18
CA ARG A 105 -0.97 23.24 -5.17
C ARG A 105 -0.25 22.02 -4.65
N ILE A 106 -0.80 21.45 -3.58
CA ILE A 106 -0.28 20.25 -2.93
C ILE A 106 -1.30 19.14 -3.13
N GLY A 107 -0.85 17.99 -3.63
CA GLY A 107 -1.69 16.81 -3.86
C GLY A 107 -1.23 15.62 -3.04
N VAL A 108 -2.19 14.89 -2.48
CA VAL A 108 -2.03 13.54 -1.93
C VAL A 108 -2.89 12.61 -2.76
N HIS A 109 -2.30 11.54 -3.25
CA HIS A 109 -2.91 10.59 -4.18
C HIS A 109 -2.82 9.19 -3.58
N ILE A 110 -3.95 8.59 -3.23
CA ILE A 110 -4.02 7.26 -2.63
C ILE A 110 -4.44 6.25 -3.71
N ALA A 111 -3.80 5.08 -3.78
CA ALA A 111 -4.18 4.01 -4.69
C ALA A 111 -5.69 3.70 -4.56
N ASP A 112 -6.41 3.64 -5.69
CA ASP A 112 -7.86 3.41 -5.68
C ASP A 112 -8.21 1.91 -5.54
N VAL A 113 -7.85 1.31 -4.41
CA VAL A 113 -8.15 -0.10 -4.08
C VAL A 113 -9.65 -0.40 -4.17
N SER A 114 -10.50 0.60 -3.89
CA SER A 114 -11.97 0.48 -3.96
C SER A 114 -12.49 0.14 -5.36
N ARG A 115 -11.69 0.40 -6.40
CA ARG A 115 -12.01 0.01 -7.78
C ARG A 115 -11.97 -1.51 -7.98
N PHE A 116 -11.16 -2.21 -7.20
CA PHE A 116 -10.90 -3.64 -7.36
C PHE A 116 -11.57 -4.48 -6.27
N VAL A 117 -11.57 -4.00 -5.03
CA VAL A 117 -12.21 -4.67 -3.90
C VAL A 117 -13.65 -4.19 -3.77
N LEU A 118 -14.56 -4.85 -4.47
CA LEU A 118 -15.97 -4.49 -4.45
C LEU A 118 -16.68 -5.07 -3.21
N PRO A 119 -17.65 -4.35 -2.62
CA PRO A 119 -18.41 -4.82 -1.47
C PRO A 119 -19.03 -6.20 -1.69
N ASP A 120 -19.03 -7.03 -0.65
CA ASP A 120 -19.68 -8.34 -0.59
C ASP A 120 -19.16 -9.39 -1.59
N THR A 121 -17.99 -9.14 -2.19
CA THR A 121 -17.23 -10.14 -2.96
C THR A 121 -16.47 -11.09 -2.04
N ALA A 122 -15.96 -12.20 -2.60
CA ALA A 122 -15.10 -13.12 -1.84
C ALA A 122 -13.79 -12.44 -1.40
N LEU A 123 -13.23 -11.57 -2.25
CA LEU A 123 -12.04 -10.78 -1.93
C LEU A 123 -12.29 -9.78 -0.80
N ASP A 124 -13.42 -9.06 -0.83
CA ASP A 124 -13.80 -8.16 0.27
C ASP A 124 -14.00 -8.92 1.60
N ARG A 125 -14.66 -10.09 1.59
CA ARG A 125 -14.77 -10.92 2.80
C ARG A 125 -13.40 -11.36 3.33
N GLU A 126 -12.49 -11.77 2.44
CA GLU A 126 -11.14 -12.18 2.85
C GLU A 126 -10.35 -10.99 3.41
N ALA A 127 -10.42 -9.82 2.76
CA ALA A 127 -9.79 -8.58 3.23
C ALA A 127 -10.35 -8.16 4.60
N ARG A 128 -11.69 -8.24 4.81
CA ARG A 128 -12.33 -7.98 6.10
C ARG A 128 -11.81 -8.91 7.19
N ILE A 129 -11.65 -10.20 6.90
CA ILE A 129 -11.17 -11.17 7.89
C ILE A 129 -9.70 -10.93 8.23
N ARG A 130 -8.85 -10.60 7.24
CA ARG A 130 -7.44 -10.26 7.48
C ARG A 130 -7.28 -8.91 8.16
N SER A 131 -8.16 -7.96 7.88
CA SER A 131 -8.25 -6.58 8.41
C SER A 131 -7.05 -5.67 8.13
N THR A 132 -5.82 -6.18 8.22
CA THR A 132 -4.59 -5.44 7.99
C THR A 132 -3.48 -6.38 7.50
N SER A 133 -2.47 -5.82 6.83
CA SER A 133 -1.23 -6.54 6.53
C SER A 133 -0.38 -6.61 7.80
N VAL A 134 0.17 -7.80 8.10
CA VAL A 134 1.05 -7.99 9.26
C VAL A 134 2.49 -8.07 8.78
N TYR A 135 3.32 -7.16 9.26
CA TYR A 135 4.75 -7.11 8.91
C TYR A 135 5.56 -7.81 10.00
N ILE A 136 6.30 -8.85 9.61
CA ILE A 136 7.28 -9.53 10.47
C ILE A 136 8.67 -9.46 9.84
N PRO A 137 9.76 -9.57 10.61
CA PRO A 137 11.10 -9.24 10.11
C PRO A 137 11.53 -9.97 8.82
N GLN A 138 10.97 -11.15 8.55
CA GLN A 138 11.35 -11.97 7.40
C GLN A 138 10.34 -11.93 6.24
N HIS A 139 9.07 -11.60 6.50
CA HIS A 139 8.03 -11.61 5.48
C HIS A 139 6.81 -10.75 5.88
N LYS A 140 5.98 -10.41 4.89
CA LYS A 140 4.70 -9.74 5.08
C LYS A 140 3.59 -10.77 4.94
N LEU A 141 2.61 -10.75 5.83
CA LEU A 141 1.33 -11.44 5.64
C LEU A 141 0.34 -10.42 5.07
N PRO A 142 0.07 -10.45 3.76
CA PRO A 142 -0.67 -9.36 3.13
C PRO A 142 -2.18 -9.47 3.38
N MET A 143 -2.83 -8.31 3.51
CA MET A 143 -4.28 -8.20 3.57
C MET A 143 -4.95 -8.55 2.23
N LEU A 144 -4.31 -8.15 1.12
CA LEU A 144 -4.78 -8.35 -0.25
C LEU A 144 -3.79 -9.23 -1.03
N PRO A 145 -4.23 -9.93 -2.09
CA PRO A 145 -3.32 -10.68 -2.95
C PRO A 145 -2.22 -9.76 -3.53
N PRO A 146 -0.94 -10.20 -3.57
CA PRO A 146 0.17 -9.42 -4.13
C PRO A 146 -0.07 -8.96 -5.57
N GLU A 147 -0.77 -9.76 -6.38
CA GLU A 147 -1.18 -9.42 -7.74
C GLU A 147 -2.02 -8.14 -7.79
N LEU A 148 -2.76 -7.84 -6.71
CA LEU A 148 -3.50 -6.61 -6.57
C LEU A 148 -2.66 -5.50 -5.92
N SER A 149 -2.15 -5.73 -4.71
CA SER A 149 -1.49 -4.69 -3.92
C SER A 149 -0.17 -4.21 -4.53
N GLU A 150 0.63 -5.11 -5.10
CA GLU A 150 1.99 -4.82 -5.56
C GLU A 150 2.05 -4.53 -7.07
N GLN A 151 1.02 -4.91 -7.83
CA GLN A 151 0.98 -4.71 -9.28
C GLN A 151 -0.07 -3.68 -9.70
N ALA A 152 -1.36 -4.03 -9.57
CA ALA A 152 -2.45 -3.21 -10.12
C ALA A 152 -2.71 -1.92 -9.33
N CYS A 153 -2.57 -1.96 -7.99
CA CYS A 153 -2.80 -0.81 -7.12
C CYS A 153 -1.54 0.02 -6.87
N SER A 154 -0.38 -0.63 -6.74
CA SER A 154 0.89 0.03 -6.39
C SER A 154 1.21 1.19 -7.35
N LEU A 155 1.51 2.36 -6.79
CA LEU A 155 1.79 3.61 -7.50
C LEU A 155 3.21 3.65 -8.09
N VAL A 156 3.60 2.59 -8.79
CA VAL A 156 4.93 2.41 -9.38
C VAL A 156 5.25 3.51 -10.41
N PRO A 157 6.54 3.90 -10.53
CA PRO A 157 6.94 4.97 -11.43
C PRO A 157 6.82 4.57 -12.91
N GLY A 158 6.46 5.54 -13.75
CA GLY A 158 6.37 5.39 -15.19
C GLY A 158 5.12 4.66 -15.69
N GLU A 159 4.17 4.34 -14.82
CA GLU A 159 2.91 3.70 -15.22
C GLU A 159 1.70 4.53 -14.77
N ASP A 160 0.66 4.52 -15.61
CA ASP A 160 -0.61 5.15 -15.26
C ASP A 160 -1.30 4.30 -14.18
N ARG A 161 -1.80 4.96 -13.13
CA ARG A 161 -2.46 4.32 -11.99
C ARG A 161 -3.72 5.06 -11.57
N LEU A 162 -4.72 4.31 -11.14
CA LEU A 162 -5.96 4.86 -10.60
C LEU A 162 -5.75 5.27 -9.15
N ALA A 163 -6.12 6.51 -8.84
CA ALA A 163 -5.98 7.06 -7.51
C ALA A 163 -7.27 7.75 -7.06
N PHE A 164 -7.42 7.87 -5.74
CA PHE A 164 -8.31 8.79 -5.08
C PHE A 164 -7.47 9.92 -4.51
N SER A 165 -7.73 11.13 -4.96
CA SER A 165 -6.84 12.26 -4.75
C SER A 165 -7.51 13.38 -3.96
N ILE A 166 -6.71 14.03 -3.14
CA ILE A 166 -7.05 15.26 -2.44
C ILE A 166 -6.00 16.29 -2.84
N SER A 167 -6.43 17.49 -3.23
CA SER A 167 -5.52 18.60 -3.52
C SER A 167 -5.97 19.87 -2.81
N TRP A 168 -5.00 20.62 -2.31
CA TRP A 168 -5.17 21.92 -1.69
C TRP A 168 -4.43 22.97 -2.49
N ASP A 169 -5.10 24.11 -2.70
CA ASP A 169 -4.43 25.34 -3.11
C ASP A 169 -4.08 26.13 -1.84
N THR A 170 -2.84 26.60 -1.75
CA THR A 170 -2.33 27.32 -0.58
C THR A 170 -1.62 28.60 -0.99
N ASP A 171 -1.78 29.66 -0.20
CA ASP A 171 -0.99 30.89 -0.36
C ASP A 171 0.46 30.73 0.16
N ASP A 172 1.28 31.78 0.03
CA ASP A 172 2.67 31.83 0.49
C ASP A 172 2.84 31.83 2.02
N THR A 173 1.74 31.90 2.77
CA THR A 173 1.72 31.78 4.23
C THR A 173 1.18 30.43 4.71
N GLY A 174 0.78 29.55 3.78
CA GLY A 174 0.23 28.23 4.07
C GLY A 174 -1.27 28.21 4.35
N ASN A 175 -2.01 29.31 4.10
CA ASN A 175 -3.47 29.27 4.23
C ASN A 175 -4.07 28.52 3.04
N ILE A 176 -5.01 27.61 3.33
CA ILE A 176 -5.73 26.89 2.29
C ILE A 176 -6.77 27.80 1.65
N THR A 177 -6.61 28.09 0.36
CA THR A 177 -7.51 28.91 -0.45
C THR A 177 -8.51 28.06 -1.24
N GLY A 178 -8.15 26.81 -1.56
CA GLY A 178 -8.96 25.90 -2.37
C GLY A 178 -8.80 24.44 -1.97
N ARG A 179 -9.82 23.63 -2.24
CA ARG A 179 -9.82 22.18 -1.99
C ARG A 179 -10.51 21.45 -3.12
N TRP A 180 -9.95 20.33 -3.54
CA TRP A 180 -10.58 19.38 -4.45
C TRP A 180 -10.35 17.96 -3.95
N ILE A 181 -11.39 17.13 -4.06
CA ILE A 181 -11.36 15.72 -3.70
C ILE A 181 -12.06 14.95 -4.80
N GLY A 182 -11.44 13.88 -5.29
CA GLY A 182 -12.07 13.03 -6.30
C GLY A 182 -11.16 11.94 -6.85
N ARG A 183 -11.74 11.12 -7.72
CA ARG A 183 -11.00 10.08 -8.43
C ARG A 183 -10.15 10.69 -9.55
N SER A 184 -8.94 10.18 -9.70
CA SER A 184 -7.96 10.64 -10.67
C SER A 184 -7.21 9.50 -11.33
N VAL A 185 -6.52 9.81 -12.42
CA VAL A 185 -5.44 8.98 -12.98
C VAL A 185 -4.13 9.74 -12.79
N ILE A 186 -3.14 9.11 -12.17
CA ILE A 186 -1.80 9.68 -11.96
C ILE A 186 -0.76 8.84 -12.70
N ARG A 187 0.44 9.39 -12.86
CA ARG A 187 1.61 8.68 -13.34
C ARG A 187 2.81 9.11 -12.50
N SER A 188 3.21 8.27 -11.55
CA SER A 188 4.35 8.59 -10.69
C SER A 188 5.63 8.73 -11.53
N CYS A 189 6.42 9.77 -11.32
CA CYS A 189 7.68 9.98 -12.03
C CYS A 189 8.83 9.19 -11.41
N CYS A 190 8.81 8.97 -10.10
CA CYS A 190 9.82 8.20 -9.39
C CYS A 190 9.32 7.67 -8.03
N LYS A 191 10.01 6.64 -7.54
CA LYS A 191 9.96 6.16 -6.16
C LYS A 191 11.22 6.67 -5.44
N LEU A 192 11.05 7.43 -4.37
CA LEU A 192 12.14 7.87 -3.51
C LEU A 192 12.19 7.04 -2.24
N SER A 193 13.40 6.82 -1.71
CA SER A 193 13.55 6.43 -0.30
C SER A 193 13.54 7.64 0.62
N TYR A 194 13.39 7.42 1.93
CA TYR A 194 13.56 8.50 2.92
C TYR A 194 14.96 9.11 2.85
N ASP A 195 15.99 8.30 2.60
CA ASP A 195 17.36 8.78 2.45
C ASP A 195 17.50 9.64 1.19
N ASP A 196 16.93 9.20 0.05
CA ASP A 196 16.91 10.02 -1.18
C ASP A 196 16.20 11.36 -0.95
N ALA A 197 15.05 11.35 -0.26
CA ALA A 197 14.30 12.57 0.04
C ALA A 197 15.08 13.50 0.99
N GLN A 198 15.78 12.95 1.98
CA GLN A 198 16.61 13.72 2.90
C GLN A 198 17.81 14.34 2.17
N ASP A 199 18.47 13.60 1.30
CA ASP A 199 19.57 14.09 0.48
C ASP A 199 19.12 15.26 -0.44
N ILE A 200 17.90 15.21 -0.99
CA ILE A 200 17.30 16.31 -1.75
C ILE A 200 17.11 17.54 -0.86
N ILE A 201 16.57 17.36 0.36
CA ILE A 201 16.31 18.44 1.32
C ILE A 201 17.62 19.12 1.77
N ASP A 202 18.66 18.33 1.99
CA ASP A 202 19.96 18.82 2.48
C ASP A 202 20.80 19.48 1.36
N GLY A 203 20.30 19.49 0.12
CA GLY A 203 21.00 20.07 -1.03
C GLY A 203 22.16 19.20 -1.53
N GLY A 204 22.16 17.90 -1.20
CA GLY A 204 23.19 16.93 -1.60
C GLY A 204 23.10 16.45 -3.05
N PHE A 205 22.10 16.91 -3.81
CA PHE A 205 21.92 16.54 -5.22
C PHE A 205 22.63 17.52 -6.18
N GLU A 206 23.81 17.14 -6.66
CA GLU A 206 24.28 17.58 -7.98
C GLU A 206 23.58 16.73 -9.04
N VAL A 207 22.78 17.37 -9.91
CA VAL A 207 22.02 16.68 -10.97
C VAL A 207 23.00 16.15 -12.03
N ASP A 208 23.34 14.86 -11.97
CA ASP A 208 24.01 14.18 -13.08
C ASP A 208 22.97 13.84 -14.17
N VAL A 209 23.01 14.62 -15.26
CA VAL A 209 22.09 14.56 -16.41
C VAL A 209 22.35 13.32 -17.29
N SER A 210 23.13 12.33 -16.83
CA SER A 210 23.64 11.26 -17.69
C SER A 210 22.96 9.89 -17.59
N GLY A 211 21.84 9.71 -16.87
CA GLY A 211 20.95 8.57 -17.17
C GLY A 211 19.99 8.07 -16.09
N LYS A 212 18.72 7.92 -16.52
CA LYS A 212 17.67 7.04 -15.96
C LYS A 212 16.93 7.44 -14.68
N ARG A 213 16.79 8.73 -14.37
CA ARG A 213 15.72 9.20 -13.46
C ARG A 213 15.18 10.51 -14.01
N ASP A 214 13.93 10.53 -14.47
CA ASP A 214 13.25 11.76 -14.89
C ASP A 214 12.88 12.61 -13.66
N LEU A 215 13.91 13.03 -12.90
CA LEU A 215 13.82 13.98 -11.80
C LEU A 215 13.72 15.44 -12.31
N ASN A 216 13.63 15.64 -13.63
CA ASN A 216 13.50 16.95 -14.26
C ASN A 216 12.32 17.76 -13.70
N CYS A 217 11.26 17.11 -13.20
CA CYS A 217 10.13 17.81 -12.60
C CYS A 217 10.36 18.23 -11.13
N MET A 218 11.39 17.69 -10.45
CA MET A 218 11.78 18.12 -9.11
C MET A 218 12.71 19.32 -9.11
N GLY A 219 13.42 19.60 -10.21
CA GLY A 219 14.26 20.79 -10.35
C GLY A 219 13.50 22.12 -10.32
N SER A 220 12.17 22.09 -10.42
CA SER A 220 11.30 23.27 -10.23
C SER A 220 10.88 23.51 -8.77
N LEU A 221 11.29 22.64 -7.83
CA LEU A 221 10.97 22.74 -6.40
C LEU A 221 12.06 23.47 -5.60
N SER A 222 13.23 23.72 -6.19
CA SER A 222 14.36 24.48 -5.62
C SER A 222 14.26 25.98 -5.88
#